data_AF-A0A2A2WK67-F1
#
_entry.id   AF-A0A2A2WK67-F1
#
_cell.length_a   1.000
_cell.length_b   1.000
_cell.length_c   1.000
_cell.angle_alpha   90.00
_cell.angle_beta   90.00
_cell.angle_gamma   90.00
#
_symmetry.space_group_name_H-M   'P 1'
#
loop_
_entity.id
_entity.type
_entity.pdbx_description
1 polymer ?
#
loop_
_entity_poly.entity_id
_entity_poly.type
_entity_poly.pdbx_seq_one_letter_code
_entity_poly.pdbx_strand_id
1 'polypeptide(L)'
;MQQRLAAVDNSDHYFAIVESQGERHLVDLGPTTSYKMELAPATEITVRGIPVRVQQNQVVMATRVRVGGQTIQINQQTSLR
;
A
#
# COMPACT_ATOMS: atom_id res chain seq x y z
N MET A 1 12.52 6.87 -8.26
CA MET A 1 11.12 6.98 -8.73
C MET A 1 10.27 7.50 -7.59
N GLN A 2 9.46 8.53 -7.85
CA GLN A 2 8.59 9.20 -6.87
C GLN A 2 7.14 8.76 -7.15
N GLN A 3 6.33 8.52 -6.11
CA GLN A 3 4.94 8.04 -6.26
C GLN A 3 4.00 8.83 -5.35
N ARG A 4 2.79 9.19 -5.83
CA ARG A 4 1.78 10.00 -5.09
C ARG A 4 0.55 9.18 -4.69
N LEU A 5 -0.01 9.47 -3.52
CA LEU A 5 -1.07 8.67 -2.88
C LEU A 5 -2.47 9.31 -2.90
N ALA A 6 -3.51 8.49 -3.08
CA ALA A 6 -4.90 8.79 -2.71
C ALA A 6 -5.46 7.64 -1.85
N ALA A 7 -5.88 7.94 -0.62
CA ALA A 7 -6.28 6.95 0.37
C ALA A 7 -7.79 6.63 0.28
N VAL A 8 -8.15 5.36 0.46
CA VAL A 8 -9.53 4.89 0.63
C VAL A 8 -9.53 3.97 1.86
N ASP A 9 -10.29 4.34 2.89
CA ASP A 9 -10.35 3.62 4.16
C ASP A 9 -11.72 2.94 4.31
N ASN A 10 -11.76 1.61 4.23
CA ASN A 10 -12.98 0.85 4.50
C ASN A 10 -12.73 -0.63 4.87
N SER A 11 -11.58 -1.00 5.43
CA SER A 11 -11.25 -2.40 5.75
C SER A 11 -10.19 -2.53 6.85
N ASP A 12 -9.99 -3.74 7.39
CA ASP A 12 -8.89 -4.08 8.31
C ASP A 12 -7.50 -3.74 7.75
N HIS A 13 -7.38 -3.37 6.48
CA HIS A 13 -6.16 -3.00 5.78
C HIS A 13 -6.17 -1.54 5.30
N TYR A 14 -4.99 -0.92 5.28
CA TYR A 14 -4.77 0.36 4.63
C TYR A 14 -4.66 0.16 3.11
N PHE A 15 -5.53 0.82 2.35
CA PHE A 15 -5.44 0.85 0.89
C PHE A 15 -5.04 2.23 0.38
N ALA A 16 -4.21 2.22 -0.66
CA ALA A 16 -3.75 3.41 -1.33
C ALA A 16 -3.77 3.23 -2.84
N ILE A 17 -4.28 4.24 -3.55
CA ILE A 17 -3.99 4.39 -4.96
C ILE A 17 -2.66 5.13 -5.06
N VAL A 18 -1.68 4.48 -5.66
CA VAL A 18 -0.33 5.00 -5.84
C VAL A 18 -0.10 5.25 -7.33
N GLU A 19 0.13 6.51 -7.69
CA GLU A 19 0.47 6.88 -9.06
C GLU A 19 1.98 6.76 -9.28
N SER A 20 2.38 6.02 -10.31
CA SER A 20 3.77 5.74 -10.65
C SER A 20 3.90 5.63 -12.16
N GLN A 21 4.82 6.40 -12.77
CA GLN A 21 5.04 6.40 -14.22
C GLN A 21 3.77 6.66 -15.06
N GLY A 22 2.81 7.42 -14.53
CA GLY A 22 1.53 7.71 -15.20
C GLY A 22 0.46 6.61 -15.05
N GLU A 23 0.77 5.52 -14.37
CA GLU A 23 -0.18 4.45 -14.04
C GLU A 23 -0.64 4.55 -12.59
N ARG A 24 -1.89 4.16 -12.32
CA ARG A 24 -2.46 4.08 -10.97
C ARG A 24 -2.47 2.63 -10.53
N HIS A 25 -1.83 2.36 -9.40
CA HIS A 25 -1.81 1.04 -8.78
C HIS A 25 -2.61 1.05 -7.48
N LEU A 26 -3.51 0.09 -7.30
CA LEU A 26 -4.09 -0.18 -6.00
C LEU A 26 -3.07 -0.95 -5.17
N VAL A 27 -2.70 -0.40 -4.02
CA VAL A 27 -1.71 -0.98 -3.11
C VAL A 27 -2.39 -1.30 -1.80
N ASP A 28 -2.28 -2.56 -1.39
CA ASP A 28 -2.56 -2.99 -0.03
C ASP A 28 -1.31 -2.72 0.81
N LEU A 29 -1.42 -1.79 1.74
CA LEU A 29 -0.32 -1.38 2.60
C LEU A 29 -0.22 -2.27 3.84
N GLY A 30 -1.17 -3.17 4.09
CA GLY A 30 -1.20 -4.09 5.23
C GLY A 30 -2.22 -3.69 6.30
N PRO A 31 -2.32 -4.51 7.37
CA PRO A 31 -3.36 -4.37 8.38
C PRO A 31 -3.20 -3.11 9.24
N THR A 32 -4.32 -2.43 9.48
CA THR A 32 -4.41 -1.21 10.32
C THR A 32 -4.16 -1.49 11.81
N THR A 33 -4.26 -2.74 12.23
CA THR A 33 -4.05 -3.18 13.61
C THR A 33 -2.58 -3.36 13.98
N SER A 34 -1.69 -3.54 13.01
CA SER A 34 -0.29 -3.91 13.26
C SER A 34 0.64 -2.70 13.37
N TYR A 35 0.25 -1.57 12.80
CA TYR A 35 0.98 -0.30 12.88
C TYR A 35 0.04 0.84 12.53
N LYS A 36 0.35 2.06 13.01
CA LYS A 36 -0.34 3.27 12.57
C LYS A 36 0.45 3.92 11.45
N MET A 37 -0.23 4.26 10.36
CA MET A 37 0.36 5.01 9.26
C MET A 37 -0.50 6.24 9.00
N GLU A 38 0.08 7.41 9.19
CA GLU A 38 -0.56 8.66 8.82
C GLU A 38 -0.23 8.95 7.35
N LEU A 39 -1.24 8.78 6.49
CA LEU A 39 -1.12 9.05 5.06
C LEU A 39 -2.08 10.16 4.68
N ALA A 40 -1.55 11.28 4.20
CA ALA A 40 -2.34 12.31 3.55
C ALA A 40 -2.33 12.09 2.02
N PRO A 41 -3.37 12.53 1.29
CA PRO A 41 -3.30 12.63 -0.15
C PRO A 41 -2.05 13.40 -0.63
N ALA A 42 -1.51 13.01 -1.79
CA ALA A 42 -0.25 13.52 -2.34
C ALA A 42 1.02 13.24 -1.52
N THR A 43 0.95 12.46 -0.43
CA THR A 43 2.14 11.96 0.27
C THR A 43 2.99 11.13 -0.68
N GLU A 44 4.29 11.43 -0.71
CA GLU A 44 5.26 10.62 -1.44
C GLU A 44 5.68 9.40 -0.65
N ILE A 45 5.55 8.23 -1.27
CA ILE A 45 5.97 6.96 -0.68
C ILE A 45 6.81 6.15 -1.65
N THR A 46 7.60 5.23 -1.10
CA THR A 46 8.23 4.15 -1.88
C THR A 46 7.66 2.83 -1.39
N VAL A 47 7.00 2.10 -2.28
CA VAL A 47 6.46 0.78 -1.99
C VAL A 47 7.35 -0.31 -2.60
N ARG A 48 7.62 -1.36 -1.83
CA ARG A 48 8.04 -2.65 -2.37
C ARG A 48 6.96 -3.67 -2.02
N GLY A 49 6.57 -4.47 -2.99
CA GLY A 49 5.48 -5.41 -2.84
C GLY A 49 5.41 -6.42 -3.96
N ILE A 50 4.47 -7.34 -3.83
CA ILE A 50 4.22 -8.42 -4.79
C ILE A 50 2.91 -8.06 -5.52
N PRO A 51 2.90 -7.98 -6.87
CA PRO A 51 1.66 -7.83 -7.60
C PRO A 51 0.86 -9.13 -7.51
N VAL A 52 -0.40 -9.01 -7.08
CA VAL A 52 -1.36 -10.10 -6.98
C VAL A 52 -2.60 -9.75 -7.79
N ARG A 53 -3.27 -10.77 -8.32
CA ARG A 53 -4.54 -10.61 -9.04
C ARG A 53 -5.67 -11.10 -8.13
N VAL A 54 -6.58 -10.20 -7.78
CA VAL A 54 -7.78 -10.50 -7.00
C VAL A 54 -8.98 -10.31 -7.92
N GLN A 55 -9.61 -11.41 -8.32
CA GLN A 55 -10.64 -11.43 -9.35
C GLN A 55 -10.14 -10.75 -10.65
N GLN A 56 -10.73 -9.62 -11.04
CA GLN A 56 -10.36 -8.84 -12.22
C GLN A 56 -9.38 -7.69 -11.92
N ASN A 57 -9.06 -7.45 -10.64
CA ASN A 57 -8.24 -6.31 -10.22
C ASN A 57 -6.79 -6.74 -9.94
N GLN A 58 -5.84 -5.89 -10.33
CA GLN A 58 -4.44 -6.03 -9.95
C GLN A 58 -4.18 -5.18 -8.71
N VAL A 59 -3.67 -5.82 -7.66
CA VAL A 59 -3.33 -5.18 -6.38
C VAL A 59 -1.86 -5.43 -6.09
N VAL A 60 -1.14 -4.45 -5.58
CA VAL A 60 0.21 -4.64 -5.06
C VAL A 60 0.12 -4.87 -3.57
N MET A 61 0.45 -6.07 -3.10
CA MET A 61 0.59 -6.35 -1.67
C MET A 61 1.96 -5.86 -1.19
N ALA A 62 1.98 -4.79 -0.42
CA ALA A 62 3.21 -4.21 0.08
C ALA A 62 3.85 -5.12 1.14
N THR A 63 5.16 -5.33 1.02
CA THR A 63 5.99 -5.98 2.06
C THR A 63 6.86 -4.95 2.78
N ARG A 64 7.02 -3.77 2.18
CA ARG A 64 7.72 -2.63 2.77
C ARG A 64 7.19 -1.31 2.20
N VAL A 65 7.01 -0.34 3.09
CA VAL A 65 6.68 1.04 2.74
C VAL A 65 7.70 1.97 3.37
N ARG A 66 8.19 2.94 2.58
CA ARG A 66 9.01 4.05 3.09
C ARG A 66 8.23 5.35 2.89
N VAL A 67 8.06 6.11 3.98
CA VAL A 67 7.34 7.39 4.01
C VAL A 67 8.01 8.30 5.04
N GLY A 68 8.24 9.57 4.71
CA GLY A 68 8.81 10.54 5.65
C GLY A 68 10.14 10.11 6.30
N GLY A 69 10.98 9.35 5.58
CA GLY A 69 12.24 8.81 6.11
C GLY A 69 12.11 7.55 6.98
N GLN A 70 10.90 7.22 7.42
CA GLN A 70 10.59 5.98 8.16
C GLN A 70 10.40 4.81 7.19
N THR A 71 10.78 3.61 7.64
CA THR A 71 10.58 2.38 6.89
C THR A 71 9.73 1.43 7.73
N ILE A 72 8.58 1.05 7.19
CA ILE A 72 7.64 0.12 7.80
C ILE A 72 7.74 -1.19 7.05
N GLN A 73 8.11 -2.25 7.77
CA GLN A 73 8.10 -3.62 7.25
C GLN A 73 6.70 -4.19 7.50
N ILE A 74 6.07 -4.70 6.45
CA ILE A 74 4.69 -5.17 6.51
C ILE A 74 4.70 -6.68 6.53
N ASN A 75 4.19 -7.24 7.62
CA ASN A 75 3.93 -8.66 7.73
C ASN A 75 2.51 -8.90 7.23
N GLN A 76 2.42 -9.31 5.96
CA GLN A 76 1.17 -9.78 5.39
C GLN A 76 0.85 -11.13 6.03
N GLN A 77 0.02 -11.14 7.08
CA GLN A 77 -0.59 -12.38 7.57
C GLN A 77 -1.68 -12.79 6.59
N THR A 78 -1.28 -13.28 5.43
CA THR A 78 -2.20 -13.85 4.47
C THR A 78 -2.67 -15.19 5.04
N SER A 79 -3.81 -15.19 5.72
CA SER A 79 -4.58 -16.42 5.88
C SER A 79 -5.19 -16.76 4.52
N LEU A 80 -4.37 -17.27 3.60
CA LEU A 80 -4.87 -17.96 2.42
C LEU A 80 -5.45 -19.29 2.92
N ARG A 81 -6.76 -19.30 3.20
CA ARG A 81 -7.55 -20.53 3.31
C ARG A 81 -8.21 -20.80 1.97
#